data_AF-A0A969IF76-F1
#
_entry.id   AF-A0A969IF76-F1
#
_cell.length_a   1.000
_cell.length_b   1.000
_cell.length_c   1.000
_cell.angle_alpha   90.00
_cell.angle_beta   90.00
_cell.angle_gamma   90.00
#
_symmetry.space_group_name_H-M   'P 1'
#
loop_
_entity.id
_entity.type
_entity.pdbx_description
1 polymer ?
#
loop_
_entity_poly.entity_id
_entity_poly.type
_entity_poly.pdbx_seq_one_letter_code
_entity_poly.pdbx_strand_id
1 'polypeptide(L)'
;MKHSYLLLLIPTLLVVPGTTQAQVAGSSGATEVASRSSAHVSIDWAKERLDEMDATLASLEKKLENLKAENRAKAERALAEMREQREALKALLDEKRQVTEVECEKLKTRIETKWTVFEAAVDKWLDATGERVAERKNIFLARVDVQLKAWQAKIAQLEARGRISHQTISAILTPRSRPFVPMRRSRKPSWKR
;
A
#
# COMPACT_ATOMS: atom_id res chain seq x y z
N MET A 1 25.67 10.89 -23.02
CA MET A 1 25.42 9.83 -22.03
C MET A 1 23.91 9.65 -21.92
N LYS A 2 23.38 8.58 -22.53
CA LYS A 2 21.96 8.25 -22.52
C LYS A 2 21.81 7.02 -21.64
N HIS A 3 21.35 7.18 -20.41
CA HIS A 3 21.07 6.05 -19.52
C HIS A 3 19.56 5.86 -19.40
N SER A 4 19.10 4.84 -20.14
CA SER A 4 18.12 3.84 -19.72
C SER A 4 16.83 4.33 -19.07
N TYR A 5 15.91 4.77 -19.92
CA TYR A 5 14.49 4.56 -19.73
C TYR A 5 14.19 3.06 -19.80
N LEU A 6 14.15 2.35 -18.67
CA LEU A 6 13.31 1.15 -18.50
C LEU A 6 13.48 0.60 -17.08
N LEU A 7 12.65 1.08 -16.16
CA LEU A 7 12.02 0.34 -15.06
C LEU A 7 11.50 1.35 -14.05
N LEU A 8 10.24 1.74 -14.21
CA LEU A 8 9.24 1.65 -13.14
C LEU A 8 7.91 2.13 -13.70
N LEU A 9 7.01 1.16 -13.87
CA LEU A 9 5.58 1.37 -13.82
C LEU A 9 5.29 2.23 -12.59
N ILE A 10 4.99 3.50 -12.84
CA ILE A 10 4.14 4.29 -11.97
C ILE A 10 2.81 3.52 -11.98
N PRO A 11 2.26 3.05 -10.85
CA PRO A 11 0.84 2.89 -10.80
C PRO A 11 0.29 4.31 -10.87
N THR A 12 0.01 4.76 -12.10
CA THR A 12 -0.77 5.96 -12.35
C THR A 12 -2.16 5.65 -11.82
N LEU A 13 -2.35 5.86 -10.51
CA LEU A 13 -3.66 5.96 -9.92
C LEU A 13 -4.26 7.24 -10.52
N LEU A 14 -5.08 7.04 -11.55
CA LEU A 14 -6.10 7.93 -12.10
C LEU A 14 -6.09 9.34 -11.46
N VAL A 15 -5.29 10.23 -12.03
CA VAL A 15 -5.69 11.63 -12.11
C VAL A 15 -6.81 11.65 -13.13
N VAL A 16 -8.05 11.77 -12.67
CA VAL A 16 -9.13 12.32 -13.50
C VAL A 16 -8.87 13.83 -13.52
N PRO A 17 -8.34 14.43 -14.60
CA PRO A 17 -8.31 15.88 -14.71
C PRO A 17 -9.76 16.37 -14.68
N GLY A 18 -10.02 17.38 -13.86
CA GLY A 18 -11.34 17.95 -13.63
C GLY A 18 -12.09 18.16 -14.94
N THR A 19 -13.19 17.42 -15.11
CA THR A 19 -14.23 17.79 -16.05
C THR A 19 -14.79 19.13 -15.59
N THR A 20 -14.57 20.15 -16.43
CA THR A 20 -15.27 21.43 -16.46
C THR A 20 -16.69 21.29 -15.93
N GLN A 21 -16.93 21.79 -14.72
CA GLN A 21 -18.28 21.93 -14.19
C GLN A 21 -18.86 23.22 -14.79
N ALA A 22 -19.48 23.08 -15.96
CA ALA A 22 -20.57 23.97 -16.32
C ALA A 22 -21.69 23.73 -15.30
N GLN A 23 -22.01 24.80 -14.59
CA GLN A 23 -22.96 24.88 -13.50
C GLN A 23 -24.38 24.61 -14.01
N VAL A 24 -24.97 23.47 -13.62
CA VAL A 24 -26.43 23.29 -13.62
C VAL A 24 -26.83 22.71 -12.27
N ALA A 25 -27.73 23.44 -11.61
CA ALA A 25 -28.23 23.21 -10.27
C ALA A 25 -28.98 21.87 -10.13
N GLY A 26 -28.86 21.24 -8.96
CA GLY A 26 -29.89 20.33 -8.45
C GLY A 26 -29.38 19.08 -7.74
N SER A 27 -29.89 18.91 -6.51
CA SER A 27 -30.02 17.65 -5.75
C SER A 27 -28.84 17.19 -4.90
N SER A 28 -28.90 17.63 -3.64
CA SER A 28 -28.30 16.98 -2.47
C SER A 28 -28.84 15.56 -2.31
N GLY A 29 -27.96 14.56 -2.22
CA GLY A 29 -28.35 13.17 -1.99
C GLY A 29 -27.20 12.16 -2.15
N ALA A 30 -26.45 11.96 -1.07
CA ALA A 30 -25.65 10.77 -0.77
C ALA A 30 -24.57 10.33 -1.76
N THR A 31 -23.33 10.79 -1.54
CA THR A 31 -22.13 9.92 -1.61
C THR A 31 -21.04 10.55 -0.74
N GLU A 32 -21.04 10.22 0.56
CA GLU A 32 -19.84 10.35 1.39
C GLU A 32 -18.86 9.24 1.00
N VAL A 33 -18.28 9.35 -0.21
CA VAL A 33 -17.04 8.64 -0.53
C VAL A 33 -15.95 9.55 0.02
N ALA A 34 -15.53 9.25 1.25
CA ALA A 34 -14.51 9.98 1.99
C ALA A 34 -13.41 10.53 1.07
N SER A 35 -13.31 11.86 0.98
CA SER A 35 -12.23 12.56 0.30
C SER A 35 -10.90 12.18 0.95
N ARG A 36 -10.25 11.13 0.43
CA ARG A 36 -8.90 10.73 0.85
C ARG A 36 -7.97 11.83 0.36
N SER A 37 -7.39 12.60 1.27
CA SER A 37 -6.47 13.68 0.89
C SER A 37 -5.29 13.12 0.09
N SER A 38 -4.75 13.92 -0.84
CA SER A 38 -3.55 13.59 -1.60
C SER A 38 -2.37 13.24 -0.68
N ALA A 39 -2.30 13.83 0.52
CA ALA A 39 -1.36 13.43 1.57
C ALA A 39 -1.43 11.93 1.92
N HIS A 40 -2.63 11.34 2.03
CA HIS A 40 -2.77 9.91 2.30
C HIS A 40 -2.29 9.04 1.13
N VAL A 41 -2.54 9.49 -0.11
CA VAL A 41 -2.07 8.78 -1.32
C VAL A 41 -0.54 8.77 -1.38
N SER A 42 0.11 9.90 -1.08
CA SER A 42 1.57 10.01 -1.06
C SER A 42 2.21 9.17 0.04
N ILE A 43 1.58 9.08 1.22
CA ILE A 43 2.07 8.20 2.31
C ILE A 43 1.96 6.73 1.92
N ASP A 44 0.88 6.31 1.27
CA ASP A 44 0.73 4.92 0.83
C ASP A 44 1.73 4.55 -0.26
N TRP A 45 1.94 5.44 -1.24
CA TRP A 45 3.00 5.29 -2.23
C TRP A 45 4.40 5.17 -1.60
N ALA A 46 4.68 5.97 -0.57
CA ALA A 46 5.96 5.94 0.11
C ALA A 46 6.21 4.63 0.88
N LYS A 47 5.16 4.05 1.46
CA LYS A 47 5.23 2.71 2.08
C LYS A 47 5.49 1.63 1.04
N GLU A 48 4.83 1.68 -0.11
CA GLU A 48 5.09 0.77 -1.22
C GLU A 48 6.56 0.86 -1.67
N ARG A 49 7.15 2.06 -1.71
CA ARG A 49 8.60 2.22 -1.98
C ARG A 49 9.49 1.63 -0.91
N LEU A 50 9.12 1.74 0.37
CA LEU A 50 9.88 1.12 1.45
C LEU A 50 9.86 -0.40 1.32
N ASP A 51 8.70 -1.00 1.02
CA ASP A 51 8.58 -2.44 0.82
C ASP A 51 9.40 -2.94 -0.40
N GLU A 52 9.49 -2.14 -1.46
CA GLU A 52 10.35 -2.44 -2.62
C GLU A 52 11.86 -2.36 -2.29
N MET A 53 12.28 -1.42 -1.43
CA MET A 53 13.66 -1.35 -0.93
C MET A 53 13.97 -2.60 -0.10
N ASP A 54 13.05 -3.02 0.77
CA ASP A 54 13.18 -4.22 1.59
C ASP A 54 13.33 -5.49 0.75
N ALA A 55 12.49 -5.67 -0.26
CA ALA A 55 12.59 -6.83 -1.16
C ALA A 55 13.88 -6.82 -1.97
N THR A 56 14.35 -5.65 -2.41
CA THR A 56 15.63 -5.51 -3.11
C THR A 56 16.79 -5.91 -2.19
N LEU A 57 16.83 -5.37 -0.97
CA LEU A 57 17.85 -5.70 0.03
C LEU A 57 17.87 -7.20 0.31
N ALA A 58 16.72 -7.81 0.58
CA ALA A 58 16.63 -9.25 0.84
C ALA A 58 17.15 -10.10 -0.33
N SER A 59 16.84 -9.71 -1.58
CA SER A 59 17.34 -10.40 -2.77
C SER A 59 18.87 -10.33 -2.88
N LEU A 60 19.46 -9.16 -2.62
CA LEU A 60 20.90 -8.93 -2.77
C LEU A 60 21.72 -9.48 -1.60
N GLU A 61 21.20 -9.41 -0.37
CA GLU A 61 21.80 -9.99 0.83
C GLU A 61 21.97 -11.51 0.70
N LYS A 62 20.94 -12.20 0.17
CA LYS A 62 21.02 -13.63 -0.12
C LYS A 62 22.13 -13.99 -1.11
N LYS A 63 22.46 -13.07 -2.02
CA LYS A 63 23.54 -13.27 -3.00
C LYS A 63 24.91 -12.91 -2.47
N LEU A 64 25.00 -11.99 -1.52
CA LEU A 64 26.25 -11.60 -0.87
C LEU A 64 27.03 -12.80 -0.34
N GLU A 65 26.33 -13.79 0.22
CA GLU A 65 26.92 -15.01 0.78
C GLU A 65 27.69 -15.83 -0.27
N ASN A 66 27.29 -15.74 -1.55
CA ASN A 66 27.85 -16.50 -2.66
C ASN A 66 28.94 -15.73 -3.43
N LEU A 67 29.25 -14.48 -3.03
CA LEU A 67 30.26 -13.68 -3.72
C LEU A 67 31.68 -14.09 -3.33
N LYS A 68 32.56 -14.12 -4.34
CA LYS A 68 34.01 -14.24 -4.13
C LYS A 68 34.53 -13.07 -3.29
N ALA A 69 35.55 -13.35 -2.48
CA ALA A 69 36.14 -12.38 -1.55
C ALA A 69 36.57 -11.06 -2.23
N GLU A 70 37.06 -11.12 -3.47
CA GLU A 70 37.50 -9.97 -4.27
C GLU A 70 36.39 -8.92 -4.52
N ASN A 71 35.14 -9.37 -4.67
CA ASN A 71 34.00 -8.52 -4.99
C ASN A 71 33.13 -8.23 -3.76
N ARG A 72 33.24 -9.07 -2.73
CA ARG A 72 32.43 -9.03 -1.51
C ARG A 72 32.52 -7.68 -0.79
N ALA A 73 33.72 -7.13 -0.60
CA ALA A 73 33.89 -5.87 0.11
C ALA A 73 33.20 -4.67 -0.58
N LYS A 74 33.16 -4.66 -1.92
CA LYS A 74 32.45 -3.62 -2.68
C LYS A 74 30.94 -3.80 -2.58
N ALA A 75 30.46 -5.04 -2.70
CA ALA A 75 29.04 -5.37 -2.55
C ALA A 75 28.51 -5.08 -1.13
N GLU A 76 29.30 -5.35 -0.09
CA GLU A 76 28.97 -5.05 1.30
C GLU A 76 28.83 -3.53 1.54
N ARG A 77 29.71 -2.72 0.96
CA ARG A 77 29.59 -1.25 1.02
C ARG A 77 28.33 -0.76 0.33
N ALA A 78 28.03 -1.27 -0.86
CA ALA A 78 26.80 -0.92 -1.57
C ALA A 78 25.54 -1.31 -0.76
N LEU A 79 25.54 -2.48 -0.11
CA LEU A 79 24.46 -2.90 0.80
C LEU A 79 24.33 -2.00 2.02
N ALA A 80 25.44 -1.55 2.61
CA ALA A 80 25.40 -0.61 3.72
C ALA A 80 24.74 0.73 3.29
N GLU A 81 25.12 1.27 2.13
CA GLU A 81 24.51 2.48 1.57
C GLU A 81 23.00 2.30 1.29
N MET A 82 22.60 1.15 0.73
CA MET A 82 21.19 0.81 0.49
C MET A 82 20.38 0.77 1.81
N ARG A 83 20.91 0.12 2.86
CA ARG A 83 20.27 0.05 4.17
C ARG A 83 20.11 1.43 4.80
N GLU A 84 21.12 2.28 4.67
CA GLU A 84 21.06 3.65 5.16
C GLU A 84 19.90 4.42 4.52
N GLN A 85 19.73 4.35 3.20
CA GLN A 85 18.64 5.05 2.53
C GLN A 85 17.27 4.48 2.86
N ARG A 86 17.17 3.15 3.04
CA ARG A 86 15.96 2.47 3.50
C ARG A 86 15.56 2.96 4.90
N GLU A 87 16.48 2.95 5.86
CA GLU A 87 16.20 3.43 7.22
C GLU A 87 15.87 4.92 7.25
N ALA A 88 16.56 5.72 6.43
CA ALA A 88 16.23 7.13 6.30
C ALA A 88 14.80 7.33 5.75
N LEU A 89 14.37 6.56 4.74
CA LEU A 89 12.99 6.60 4.24
C LEU A 89 11.99 6.17 5.31
N LYS A 90 12.27 5.10 6.05
CA LYS A 90 11.41 4.65 7.15
C LYS A 90 11.24 5.73 8.23
N ALA A 91 12.34 6.37 8.64
CA ALA A 91 12.28 7.46 9.60
C ALA A 91 11.41 8.64 9.11
N LEU A 92 11.46 8.96 7.81
CA LEU A 92 10.57 9.98 7.21
C LEU A 92 9.09 9.61 7.32
N LEU A 93 8.76 8.32 7.19
CA LEU A 93 7.39 7.83 7.29
C LEU A 93 6.90 7.77 8.73
N ASP A 94 7.76 7.37 9.66
CA ASP A 94 7.43 7.29 11.09
C ASP A 94 7.20 8.67 11.71
N GLU A 95 7.90 9.71 11.23
CA GLU A 95 7.74 11.09 11.70
C GLU A 95 6.34 11.69 11.38
N LYS A 96 5.59 11.10 10.43
CA LYS A 96 4.44 11.75 9.80
C LYS A 96 3.13 10.97 10.00
N ARG A 97 2.33 11.40 10.99
CA ARG A 97 0.93 10.95 11.17
C ARG A 97 -0.12 11.91 10.60
N GLN A 98 0.21 13.18 10.39
CA GLN A 98 -0.67 14.21 9.81
C GLN A 98 0.19 15.25 9.08
N VAL A 99 0.02 15.37 7.77
CA VAL A 99 0.84 16.23 6.91
C VAL A 99 -0.10 17.11 6.10
N THR A 100 0.17 18.42 6.06
CA THR A 100 -0.57 19.36 5.21
C THR A 100 -0.21 19.15 3.73
N GLU A 101 -1.01 19.68 2.81
CA GLU A 101 -0.78 19.49 1.37
C GLU A 101 0.59 20.02 0.90
N VAL A 102 1.04 21.16 1.43
CA VAL A 102 2.36 21.73 1.10
C VAL A 102 3.51 20.88 1.64
N GLU A 103 3.32 20.28 2.81
CA GLU A 103 4.30 19.36 3.37
C GLU A 103 4.32 18.01 2.65
N CYS A 104 3.22 17.64 1.95
CA CYS A 104 3.14 16.45 1.12
C CYS A 104 4.09 16.51 -0.08
N GLU A 105 4.16 17.64 -0.80
CA GLU A 105 5.10 17.80 -1.92
C GLU A 105 6.56 17.75 -1.45
N LYS A 106 6.88 18.41 -0.34
CA LYS A 106 8.22 18.33 0.27
C LYS A 106 8.57 16.91 0.70
N LEU A 107 7.62 16.18 1.28
CA LEU A 107 7.80 14.80 1.68
C LEU A 107 8.08 13.91 0.45
N LYS A 108 7.32 14.09 -0.63
CA LYS A 108 7.53 13.38 -1.89
C LYS A 108 8.93 13.59 -2.45
N THR A 109 9.40 14.83 -2.54
CA THR A 109 10.78 15.12 -3.00
C THR A 109 11.84 14.45 -2.13
N ARG A 110 11.66 14.44 -0.79
CA ARG A 110 12.58 13.76 0.13
C ARG A 110 12.60 12.26 -0.12
N ILE A 111 11.43 11.65 -0.32
CA ILE A 111 11.31 10.21 -0.63
C ILE A 111 11.99 9.88 -1.96
N GLU A 112 11.72 10.64 -3.03
CA GLU A 112 12.34 10.44 -4.34
C GLU A 112 13.86 10.58 -4.29
N THR A 113 14.37 11.50 -3.47
CA THR A 113 15.80 11.66 -3.23
C THR A 113 16.39 10.40 -2.61
N LYS A 114 15.76 9.86 -1.55
CA LYS A 114 16.22 8.62 -0.90
C LYS A 114 16.17 7.43 -1.84
N TRP A 115 15.11 7.31 -2.64
CA TRP A 115 14.98 6.29 -3.66
C TRP A 115 16.09 6.39 -4.72
N THR A 116 16.39 7.60 -5.21
CA THR A 116 17.43 7.81 -6.22
C THR A 116 18.82 7.40 -5.72
N VAL A 117 19.15 7.76 -4.48
CA VAL A 117 20.43 7.36 -3.87
C VAL A 117 20.47 5.84 -3.65
N PHE A 118 19.34 5.23 -3.29
CA PHE A 118 19.22 3.78 -3.18
C PHE A 118 19.46 3.07 -4.52
N GLU A 119 18.83 3.51 -5.61
CA GLU A 119 19.03 2.92 -6.94
C GLU A 119 20.48 3.08 -7.41
N ALA A 120 21.13 4.20 -7.10
CA ALA A 120 22.56 4.38 -7.38
C ALA A 120 23.42 3.37 -6.59
N ALA A 121 23.06 3.04 -5.34
CA ALA A 121 23.74 2.01 -4.57
C ALA A 121 23.46 0.59 -5.11
N VAL A 122 22.25 0.33 -5.62
CA VAL A 122 21.96 -0.90 -6.38
C VAL A 122 22.87 -1.02 -7.60
N ASP A 123 23.05 0.05 -8.37
CA ASP A 123 23.95 0.04 -9.52
C ASP A 123 25.41 -0.23 -9.13
N LYS A 124 25.90 0.35 -8.01
CA LYS A 124 27.23 0.02 -7.46
C LYS A 124 27.35 -1.46 -7.10
N TRP A 125 26.30 -2.07 -6.56
CA TRP A 125 26.28 -3.51 -6.27
C TRP A 125 26.39 -4.34 -7.55
N LEU A 126 25.61 -3.97 -8.58
CA LEU A 126 25.62 -4.66 -9.88
C LEU A 126 26.96 -4.55 -10.59
N ASP A 127 27.63 -3.40 -10.47
CA ASP A 127 28.97 -3.19 -10.99
C ASP A 127 30.02 -4.02 -10.23
N ALA A 128 29.85 -4.20 -8.91
CA ALA A 128 30.76 -5.00 -8.09
C ALA A 128 30.69 -6.49 -8.44
N THR A 129 29.54 -7.00 -8.84
CA THR A 129 29.35 -8.43 -9.13
C THR A 129 29.53 -8.80 -10.59
N GLY A 130 29.37 -7.84 -11.51
CA GLY A 130 29.48 -8.06 -12.96
C GLY A 130 28.26 -8.74 -13.59
N GLU A 131 27.33 -9.28 -12.79
CA GLU A 131 26.14 -10.04 -13.23
C GLU A 131 24.92 -9.14 -13.47
N ARG A 132 25.07 -8.09 -14.28
CA ARG A 132 24.05 -7.03 -14.40
C ARG A 132 22.67 -7.52 -14.84
N VAL A 133 22.59 -8.42 -15.82
CA VAL A 133 21.32 -8.80 -16.45
C VAL A 133 20.51 -9.76 -15.56
N ALA A 134 21.15 -10.83 -15.10
CA ALA A 134 20.49 -11.82 -14.23
C ALA A 134 20.08 -11.20 -12.89
N GLU A 135 20.92 -10.33 -12.32
CA GLU A 135 20.58 -9.64 -11.09
C GLU A 135 19.45 -8.63 -11.27
N ARG A 136 19.50 -7.76 -12.29
CA ARG A 136 18.41 -6.79 -12.52
C ARG A 136 17.07 -7.50 -12.69
N LYS A 137 17.05 -8.66 -13.35
CA LYS A 137 15.84 -9.50 -13.43
C LYS A 137 15.36 -9.95 -12.05
N ASN A 138 16.26 -10.44 -11.20
CA ASN A 138 15.89 -10.91 -9.85
C ASN A 138 15.38 -9.77 -8.96
N ILE A 139 16.06 -8.61 -8.98
CA ILE A 139 15.60 -7.40 -8.29
C ILE A 139 14.21 -7.00 -8.78
N PHE A 140 14.01 -6.98 -10.10
CA PHE A 140 12.70 -6.68 -10.69
C PHE A 140 11.62 -7.64 -10.22
N LEU A 141 11.88 -8.96 -10.28
CA LEU A 141 10.93 -9.97 -9.83
C LEU A 141 10.60 -9.83 -8.34
N ALA A 142 11.59 -9.52 -7.50
CA ALA A 142 11.39 -9.27 -6.08
C ALA A 142 10.45 -8.07 -5.83
N ARG A 143 10.61 -6.97 -6.58
CA ARG A 143 9.72 -5.80 -6.49
C ARG A 143 8.31 -6.10 -6.99
N VAL A 144 8.18 -6.81 -8.11
CA VAL A 144 6.88 -7.21 -8.67
C VAL A 144 6.11 -8.11 -7.71
N ASP A 145 6.77 -9.03 -7.00
CA ASP A 145 6.13 -9.88 -5.98
C ASP A 145 5.51 -9.04 -4.85
N VAL A 146 6.22 -8.02 -4.36
CA VAL A 146 5.69 -7.07 -3.36
C VAL A 146 4.48 -6.31 -3.92
N GLN A 147 4.60 -5.75 -5.12
CA GLN A 147 3.51 -5.00 -5.75
C GLN A 147 2.25 -5.86 -5.97
N LEU A 148 2.43 -7.10 -6.43
CA LEU A 148 1.34 -8.04 -6.63
C LEU A 148 0.62 -8.36 -5.32
N LYS A 149 1.38 -8.61 -4.24
CA LYS A 149 0.82 -8.82 -2.90
C LYS A 149 0.05 -7.60 -2.40
N ALA A 150 0.56 -6.39 -2.65
CA ALA A 150 -0.13 -5.16 -2.30
C ALA A 150 -1.47 -5.02 -3.03
N TRP A 151 -1.54 -5.36 -4.32
CA TRP A 151 -2.80 -5.35 -5.08
C TRP A 151 -3.79 -6.41 -4.60
N GLN A 152 -3.32 -7.64 -4.33
CA GLN A 152 -4.16 -8.70 -3.78
C GLN A 152 -4.73 -8.31 -2.41
N ALA A 153 -3.93 -7.67 -1.55
CA ALA A 153 -4.40 -7.16 -0.26
C ALA A 153 -5.48 -6.07 -0.42
N LYS A 154 -5.32 -5.15 -1.39
CA LYS A 154 -6.33 -4.13 -1.69
C LYS A 154 -7.64 -4.75 -2.20
N ILE A 155 -7.58 -5.75 -3.07
CA ILE A 155 -8.76 -6.49 -3.55
C ILE A 155 -9.48 -7.16 -2.37
N ALA A 156 -8.75 -7.91 -1.53
CA ALA A 156 -9.32 -8.59 -0.38
C ALA A 156 -10.00 -7.62 0.61
N GLN A 157 -9.43 -6.42 0.78
CA GLN A 157 -10.03 -5.36 1.61
C GLN A 157 -11.37 -4.88 1.05
N LEU A 158 -11.46 -4.67 -0.27
CA LEU A 158 -12.70 -4.25 -0.94
C LEU A 158 -13.78 -5.33 -0.83
N GLU A 159 -13.42 -6.60 -1.03
CA GLU A 159 -14.33 -7.74 -0.88
C GLU A 159 -14.86 -7.88 0.56
N ALA A 160 -13.99 -7.72 1.56
CA ALA A 160 -14.39 -7.72 2.96
C ALA A 160 -15.38 -6.58 3.25
N ARG A 161 -15.12 -5.36 2.75
CA ARG A 161 -16.00 -4.21 2.92
C ARG A 161 -17.37 -4.45 2.26
N GLY A 162 -17.39 -5.02 1.06
CA GLY A 162 -18.63 -5.38 0.35
C GLY A 162 -19.45 -6.45 1.07
N ARG A 163 -18.80 -7.46 1.67
CA ARG A 163 -19.50 -8.46 2.50
C ARG A 163 -20.13 -7.83 3.75
N ILE A 164 -19.41 -6.95 4.44
CA ILE A 164 -19.91 -6.26 5.63
C ILE A 164 -21.12 -5.39 5.28
N SER A 165 -21.06 -4.62 4.18
CA SER A 165 -22.20 -3.80 3.76
C SER A 165 -23.42 -4.66 3.41
N HIS A 166 -23.23 -5.76 2.66
CA HIS A 166 -24.29 -6.70 2.34
C HIS A 166 -24.93 -7.32 3.59
N GLN A 167 -24.13 -7.77 4.56
CA GLN A 167 -24.64 -8.34 5.82
C GLN A 167 -25.41 -7.31 6.65
N THR A 168 -24.92 -6.07 6.70
CA THR A 168 -25.59 -4.97 7.41
C THR A 168 -26.95 -4.67 6.77
N ILE A 169 -27.02 -4.59 5.45
CA ILE A 169 -28.28 -4.36 4.72
C ILE A 169 -29.25 -5.52 4.94
N SER A 170 -28.79 -6.77 4.87
CA SER A 170 -29.63 -7.94 5.14
C SER A 170 -30.21 -7.95 6.56
N ALA A 171 -29.42 -7.56 7.57
CA ALA A 171 -29.88 -7.47 8.95
C ALA A 171 -30.96 -6.39 9.17
N ILE A 172 -30.92 -5.30 8.39
CA ILE A 172 -31.95 -4.24 8.41
C ILE A 172 -33.22 -4.70 7.70
N LEU A 173 -33.08 -5.40 6.57
CA LEU A 173 -34.21 -5.80 5.72
C LEU A 173 -34.94 -7.06 6.18
N THR A 174 -34.32 -7.90 7.03
CA THR A 174 -34.95 -9.14 7.51
C THR A 174 -35.75 -8.83 8.78
N PRO A 175 -37.10 -8.84 8.76
CA PRO A 175 -37.89 -8.61 9.95
C PRO A 175 -37.61 -9.74 10.94
N ARG A 176 -37.15 -9.40 12.14
CA ARG A 176 -36.98 -10.34 13.24
C ARG A 176 -38.34 -10.97 13.53
N SER A 177 -38.58 -12.19 13.02
CA SER A 177 -39.81 -12.94 13.27
C SER A 177 -39.95 -13.10 14.77
N ARG A 178 -40.81 -12.29 15.41
CA ARG A 178 -41.12 -12.46 16.82
C ARG A 178 -41.75 -13.85 16.97
N PRO A 179 -41.26 -14.70 17.89
CA PRO A 179 -41.90 -15.97 18.14
C PRO A 179 -43.35 -15.71 18.55
N PHE A 180 -44.30 -16.31 17.83
CA PHE A 180 -45.71 -16.30 18.18
C PHE A 180 -45.85 -16.97 19.54
N VAL A 181 -46.17 -16.19 20.58
CA VAL A 181 -46.48 -16.72 21.91
C VAL A 181 -47.97 -17.05 21.93
N PRO A 182 -48.39 -18.33 21.93
CA PRO A 182 -49.80 -18.66 22.02
C PRO A 182 -50.36 -18.20 23.38
N MET A 183 -51.43 -17.43 23.31
CA MET A 183 -52.11 -16.82 24.45
C MET A 183 -52.66 -17.93 25.37
N ARG A 184 -52.08 -18.05 26.57
CA ARG A 184 -52.47 -19.06 27.57
C ARG A 184 -53.88 -18.74 28.08
N ARG A 185 -54.86 -19.56 27.73
CA ARG A 185 -56.25 -19.44 28.25
C ARG A 185 -56.24 -19.52 29.77
N SER A 186 -56.69 -18.46 30.42
CA SER A 186 -56.85 -18.33 31.87
C SER A 186 -57.86 -19.35 32.40
N ARG A 187 -57.43 -20.20 33.35
CA ARG A 187 -58.31 -21.10 34.12
C ARG A 187 -59.17 -20.25 35.07
N LYS A 188 -60.49 -20.46 35.05
CA LYS A 188 -61.45 -19.84 35.97
C LYS A 188 -61.21 -20.29 37.43
N PRO A 189 -61.45 -19.43 38.44
CA PRO A 189 -61.28 -19.81 39.84
C PRO A 189 -62.47 -20.64 40.32
N SER A 190 -62.17 -21.78 40.96
CA SER A 190 -63.16 -22.62 41.64
C SER A 190 -63.47 -22.03 43.02
N TRP A 191 -64.73 -21.65 43.23
CA TRP A 191 -65.24 -21.28 44.56
C TRP A 191 -65.53 -22.55 45.36
N LYS A 192 -64.98 -22.66 46.58
CA LYS A 192 -65.47 -23.58 47.61
C LYS A 192 -65.96 -22.78 48.82
N ARG A 193 -67.05 -23.31 49.37
CA ARG A 193 -67.98 -22.79 50.37
C ARG A 193 -67.35 -22.31 51.67
#